data_AF-T1KY87-F1
#
_entry.id   AF-T1KY87-F1
#
_cell.length_a   1.000
_cell.length_b   1.000
_cell.length_c   1.000
_cell.angle_alpha   90.00
_cell.angle_beta   90.00
_cell.angle_gamma   90.00
#
_symmetry.space_group_name_H-M   'P 1'
#
loop_
_entity.id
_entity.type
_entity.pdbx_description
1 polymer ?
#
loop_
_entity_poly.entity_id
_entity_poly.type
_entity_poly.pdbx_seq_one_letter_code
_entity_poly.pdbx_strand_id
1 'polypeptide(L)'
;MNTNDNDCDKTTIRVQVSDAYRDIIIDWSKEFRDIEKEMFRQLAEFTGISLKKSKVLRFIKPPGNNVYPDNSYVHVVGHLAYCNMRNSYPEAQDRTESSVLFTTQDLKDKYFRDGDCFALNTKMKMQFTLDELYVEYKL
;
A
#
# COMPACT_ATOMS: atom_id res chain seq x y z
N MET A 1 18.09 31.74 5.60
CA MET A 1 18.10 30.46 6.36
C MET A 1 17.33 29.46 5.52
N ASN A 2 18.02 28.48 4.92
CA ASN A 2 17.39 27.41 4.14
C ASN A 2 17.02 26.28 5.08
N THR A 3 15.79 26.29 5.58
CA THR A 3 15.14 25.08 6.08
C THR A 3 14.54 24.36 4.88
N ASN A 4 15.04 23.15 4.62
CA ASN A 4 14.54 22.27 3.57
C ASN A 4 13.08 21.87 3.90
N ASP A 5 12.11 22.61 3.39
CA ASP A 5 10.68 22.28 3.49
C ASP A 5 10.30 20.98 2.73
N ASN A 6 11.24 20.39 1.97
CA ASN A 6 11.01 19.22 1.12
C ASN A 6 10.86 17.88 1.87
N ASP A 7 11.12 17.81 3.18
CA ASP A 7 11.02 16.54 3.92
C ASP A 7 9.63 16.32 4.55
N CYS A 8 8.76 17.34 4.55
CA CYS A 8 7.38 17.25 5.06
C CYS A 8 6.44 16.44 4.15
N ASP A 9 6.86 16.18 2.90
CA ASP A 9 6.06 15.46 1.91
C ASP A 9 6.39 13.98 1.81
N LYS A 10 7.25 13.45 2.69
CA LYS A 10 7.57 12.03 2.70
C LYS A 10 7.15 11.38 4.00
N THR A 11 6.60 10.17 3.88
CA THR A 11 6.32 9.29 5.01
C THR A 11 7.10 8.01 4.82
N THR A 12 7.85 7.59 5.84
CA THR A 12 8.47 6.28 5.90
C THR A 12 7.61 5.35 6.75
N ILE A 13 7.10 4.28 6.15
CA ILE A 13 6.35 3.24 6.85
C ILE A 13 7.16 1.96 6.94
N ARG A 14 6.90 1.15 7.96
CA ARG A 14 7.49 -0.19 8.11
C ARG A 14 6.47 -1.24 7.69
N VAL A 15 6.89 -2.18 6.86
CA VAL A 15 6.10 -3.35 6.51
C VAL A 15 6.77 -4.61 7.02
N GLN A 16 5.97 -5.47 7.66
CA GLN A 16 6.41 -6.82 7.99
C GLN A 16 6.30 -7.71 6.76
N VAL A 17 7.42 -8.35 6.40
CA VAL A 17 7.52 -9.26 5.27
C VAL A 17 8.21 -10.52 5.79
N SER A 18 7.44 -11.60 5.98
CA SER A 18 7.94 -12.80 6.66
C SER A 18 8.45 -12.46 8.07
N ASP A 19 9.72 -12.69 8.32
CA ASP A 19 10.46 -12.53 9.59
C ASP A 19 11.25 -11.21 9.65
N ALA A 20 11.18 -10.37 8.61
CA ALA A 20 11.89 -9.11 8.53
C ALA A 20 10.94 -7.91 8.39
N TYR A 21 11.41 -6.75 8.86
CA TYR A 21 10.80 -5.46 8.57
C TYR A 21 11.55 -4.77 7.44
N ARG A 22 10.80 -4.12 6.55
CA ARG A 22 11.32 -3.32 5.45
C ARG A 22 10.64 -1.96 5.46
N ASP A 23 11.41 -0.93 5.16
CA ASP A 23 10.86 0.42 5.06
C ASP A 23 10.34 0.67 3.65
N ILE A 24 9.19 1.33 3.55
CA ILE A 24 8.64 1.87 2.30
C ILE A 24 8.55 3.38 2.47
N ILE A 25 9.09 4.11 1.50
CA ILE A 25 9.04 5.56 1.45
C ILE A 25 7.89 5.96 0.53
N ILE A 26 6.96 6.75 1.06
CA ILE A 26 5.83 7.33 0.35
C ILE A 26 6.13 8.80 0.10
N ASP A 27 6.12 9.20 -1.17
CA ASP A 27 6.36 10.59 -1.58
C ASP A 27 5.03 11.26 -1.98
N TRP A 28 4.45 12.00 -1.06
CA TRP A 28 3.14 12.65 -1.19
C TRP A 28 3.15 13.87 -2.13
N SER A 29 4.33 14.33 -2.57
CA SER A 29 4.42 15.38 -3.59
C SER A 29 4.01 14.89 -4.98
N LYS A 30 3.84 13.57 -5.16
CA LYS A 30 3.49 12.91 -6.42
C LYS A 30 1.99 12.65 -6.53
N GLU A 31 1.55 12.49 -7.77
CA GLU A 31 0.22 11.98 -8.07
C GLU A 31 0.01 10.57 -7.49
N PHE A 32 -1.22 10.29 -7.03
CA PHE A 32 -1.53 9.02 -6.35
C PHE A 32 -1.14 7.79 -7.16
N ARG A 33 -1.33 7.82 -8.48
CA ARG A 33 -0.96 6.70 -9.36
C ARG A 33 0.54 6.43 -9.38
N ASP A 34 1.36 7.48 -9.25
CA ASP A 34 2.82 7.32 -9.21
C ASP A 34 3.28 6.89 -7.82
N ILE A 35 2.60 7.33 -6.76
CA ILE A 35 2.76 6.78 -5.41
C ILE A 35 2.49 5.27 -5.42
N GLU A 36 1.36 4.82 -5.98
CA GLU A 36 1.02 3.39 -6.05
C GLU A 36 2.10 2.59 -6.78
N LYS A 37 2.51 3.01 -7.98
CA LYS A 37 3.56 2.34 -8.76
C LYS A 37 4.87 2.22 -7.97
N GLU A 38 5.23 3.29 -7.28
CA GLU A 38 6.47 3.37 -6.50
C GLU A 38 6.42 2.42 -5.29
N MET A 39 5.28 2.32 -4.60
CA MET A 39 5.10 1.32 -3.55
C MET A 39 5.24 -0.10 -4.09
N PHE A 40 4.60 -0.42 -5.21
CA PHE A 40 4.74 -1.73 -5.86
C PHE A 40 6.20 -2.02 -6.24
N ARG A 41 6.96 -1.01 -6.71
CA ARG A 41 8.38 -1.13 -7.06
C ARG A 41 9.23 -1.48 -5.84
N GLN A 42 9.12 -0.70 -4.77
CA GLN A 42 9.85 -0.97 -3.53
C GLN A 42 9.52 -2.38 -3.00
N LEU A 43 8.24 -2.78 -3.04
CA LEU A 43 7.80 -4.12 -2.68
C LEU A 43 8.40 -5.23 -3.53
N ALA A 44 8.49 -5.03 -4.84
CA ALA A 44 9.14 -5.98 -5.74
C ALA A 44 10.63 -6.13 -5.42
N GLU A 45 11.30 -5.04 -5.03
CA GLU A 45 12.74 -5.05 -4.69
C GLU A 45 13.05 -5.93 -3.48
N PHE A 46 12.24 -5.89 -2.41
CA PHE A 46 12.52 -6.72 -1.22
C PHE A 46 11.81 -8.08 -1.19
N THR A 47 10.71 -8.28 -1.92
CA THR A 47 10.03 -9.59 -1.99
C THR A 47 10.49 -10.47 -3.16
N GLY A 48 11.12 -9.87 -4.17
CA GLY A 48 11.40 -10.54 -5.45
C GLY A 48 10.16 -10.81 -6.31
N ILE A 49 8.97 -10.41 -5.86
CA ILE A 49 7.72 -10.62 -6.61
C ILE A 49 7.70 -9.66 -7.79
N SER A 50 7.59 -10.22 -9.01
CA SER A 50 7.48 -9.40 -10.22
C SER A 50 6.26 -8.48 -10.19
N LEU A 51 6.47 -7.21 -10.52
CA LEU A 51 5.42 -6.21 -10.74
C LEU A 51 4.32 -6.71 -11.68
N LYS A 52 4.65 -7.52 -12.69
CA LYS A 52 3.67 -8.07 -13.63
C LYS A 52 2.73 -9.10 -13.01
N LYS A 53 3.15 -9.72 -11.91
CA LYS A 53 2.41 -10.78 -11.21
C LYS A 53 1.67 -10.25 -9.99
N SER A 54 2.11 -9.16 -9.37
CA SER A 54 1.41 -8.53 -8.24
C SER A 54 0.09 -7.90 -8.69
N LYS A 55 -1.01 -8.13 -7.96
CA LYS A 55 -2.34 -7.58 -8.29
C LYS A 55 -2.86 -6.61 -7.24
N VAL A 56 -2.66 -6.90 -5.97
CA VAL A 56 -3.14 -6.05 -4.85
C VAL A 56 -2.09 -6.04 -3.75
N LEU A 57 -1.89 -4.87 -3.16
CA LEU A 57 -1.23 -4.68 -1.87
C LEU A 57 -2.29 -4.29 -0.86
N ARG A 58 -2.21 -4.89 0.32
CA ARG A 58 -3.07 -4.56 1.45
C ARG A 58 -2.20 -4.29 2.65
N PHE A 59 -2.24 -3.05 3.13
CA PHE A 59 -1.53 -2.59 4.31
C PHE A 59 -2.47 -2.65 5.51
N ILE A 60 -2.22 -3.56 6.44
CA ILE A 60 -3.06 -3.78 7.62
C ILE A 60 -2.38 -3.17 8.85
N LYS A 61 -3.05 -2.26 9.56
CA LYS A 61 -2.54 -1.80 10.86
C LYS A 61 -2.77 -2.86 11.93
N PRO A 62 -1.79 -3.12 12.81
CA PRO A 62 -1.97 -4.01 13.95
C PRO A 62 -3.00 -3.44 14.94
N PRO A 63 -3.65 -4.30 15.75
CA PRO A 63 -4.58 -3.88 16.79
C PRO A 63 -3.93 -2.87 17.76
N GLY A 64 -4.67 -1.86 18.19
CA GLY A 64 -4.19 -0.84 19.14
C GLY A 64 -3.49 0.37 18.50
N ASN A 65 -3.11 0.29 17.22
CA ASN A 65 -2.73 1.47 16.43
C ASN A 65 -4.01 2.18 15.96
N ASN A 66 -4.60 2.97 16.86
CA ASN A 66 -5.81 3.73 16.61
C ASN A 66 -5.68 4.53 15.30
N VAL A 67 -6.54 4.24 14.33
CA VAL A 67 -6.80 5.18 13.24
C VAL A 67 -7.64 6.28 13.85
N TYR A 68 -6.98 7.30 14.40
CA TYR A 68 -7.63 8.48 14.97
C TYR A 68 -7.46 9.65 14.01
N PRO A 69 -8.52 10.39 13.61
CA PRO A 69 -9.91 10.20 14.05
C PRO A 69 -10.48 8.89 13.52
N ASP A 70 -11.57 8.42 14.16
CA ASP A 70 -12.37 7.27 13.72
C ASP A 70 -12.46 7.28 12.19
N ASN A 71 -11.74 6.35 11.55
CA ASN A 71 -11.80 6.24 10.11
C ASN A 71 -12.97 5.34 9.77
N SER A 72 -14.09 5.96 9.39
CA SER A 72 -15.37 5.35 9.04
C SER A 72 -15.31 4.27 7.96
N TYR A 73 -14.15 4.08 7.34
CA TYR A 73 -13.91 3.26 6.16
C TYR A 73 -12.78 2.25 6.35
N VAL A 74 -12.27 2.13 7.58
CA VAL A 74 -11.63 0.91 8.05
C VAL A 74 -12.65 -0.20 7.94
N HIS A 75 -12.49 -1.09 6.98
CA HIS A 75 -13.25 -2.34 6.96
C HIS A 75 -12.82 -3.16 8.17
N VAL A 76 -13.56 -3.02 9.26
CA VAL A 76 -13.47 -3.79 10.50
C VAL A 76 -13.88 -5.24 10.20
N VAL A 77 -13.08 -5.98 9.43
CA VAL A 77 -13.17 -7.44 9.43
C VAL A 77 -12.27 -7.89 10.58
N GLY A 78 -12.87 -8.07 11.76
CA GLY A 78 -12.16 -8.50 12.95
C GLY A 78 -11.29 -7.42 13.62
N HIS A 79 -11.72 -6.15 13.61
CA HIS A 79 -11.04 -5.02 14.30
C HIS A 79 -9.72 -4.52 13.68
N LEU A 80 -9.43 -4.87 12.43
CA LEU A 80 -8.21 -4.43 11.75
C LEU A 80 -8.50 -3.34 10.70
N ALA A 81 -7.69 -2.28 10.70
CA ALA A 81 -7.68 -1.28 9.64
C ALA A 81 -6.85 -1.75 8.45
N TYR A 82 -7.40 -1.70 7.23
CA TYR A 82 -6.64 -2.00 6.02
C TYR A 82 -6.85 -1.00 4.88
N CYS A 83 -5.78 -0.72 4.15
CA CYS A 83 -5.77 0.05 2.90
C CYS A 83 -5.39 -0.88 1.75
N ASN A 84 -6.19 -0.90 0.67
CA ASN A 84 -5.90 -1.69 -0.53
C ASN A 84 -5.40 -0.78 -1.65
N MET A 85 -4.30 -1.18 -2.30
CA MET A 85 -3.80 -0.59 -3.54
C MET A 85 -3.81 -1.65 -4.63
N ARG A 86 -4.36 -1.33 -5.80
CA ARG A 86 -4.49 -2.29 -6.90
C ARG A 86 -3.44 -1.97 -7.95
N ASN A 87 -2.70 -2.99 -8.37
CA ASN A 87 -1.68 -2.82 -9.39
C ASN A 87 -2.32 -2.38 -10.71
N SER A 88 -1.70 -1.38 -11.33
CA SER A 88 -2.07 -0.81 -12.63
C SER A 88 -1.18 -1.32 -13.77
N TYR A 89 -0.21 -2.19 -13.51
CA TYR A 89 0.68 -2.76 -14.54
C TYR A 89 0.02 -3.91 -15.34
N PRO A 90 0.18 -4.04 -16.67
CA PRO A 90 0.83 -3.10 -17.60
C PRO A 90 -0.16 -2.09 -18.24
N GLU A 91 -1.45 -2.22 -17.99
CA GLU A 91 -2.46 -1.47 -18.71
C GLU A 91 -3.04 -0.32 -17.87
N ALA A 92 -2.75 0.89 -18.35
CA ALA A 92 -3.62 2.04 -18.18
C ALA A 92 -4.93 1.81 -18.97
N GLN A 93 -5.67 0.75 -18.67
CA GLN A 93 -7.08 0.73 -19.05
C GLN A 93 -7.79 1.74 -18.17
N ASP A 94 -8.71 2.50 -18.77
CA ASP A 94 -9.75 3.30 -18.12
C ASP A 94 -10.47 2.45 -17.06
N ARG A 95 -9.82 2.30 -15.92
CA ARG A 95 -10.53 1.98 -14.70
C ARG A 95 -11.17 3.30 -14.34
N THR A 96 -12.48 3.36 -14.57
CA THR A 96 -13.35 4.19 -13.73
C THR A 96 -12.82 4.04 -12.33
N GLU A 97 -12.41 5.19 -11.81
CA GLU A 97 -11.73 5.44 -10.55
C GLU A 97 -11.77 4.21 -9.65
N SER A 98 -10.58 3.69 -9.31
CA SER A 98 -10.44 2.80 -8.18
C SER A 98 -11.39 3.29 -7.10
N SER A 99 -12.17 2.40 -6.49
CA SER A 99 -13.11 2.72 -5.41
C SER A 99 -12.36 3.18 -4.14
N VAL A 100 -11.37 4.05 -4.30
CA VAL A 100 -10.69 4.80 -3.28
C VAL A 100 -11.72 5.83 -2.85
N LEU A 101 -12.41 5.53 -1.77
CA LEU A 101 -13.33 6.44 -1.11
C LEU A 101 -12.58 7.59 -0.41
N PHE A 102 -11.30 7.83 -0.75
CA PHE A 102 -10.37 8.72 -0.05
C PHE A 102 -9.56 9.56 -1.03
N THR A 103 -9.18 10.75 -0.59
CA THR A 103 -8.18 11.56 -1.27
C THR A 103 -6.76 11.10 -0.90
N THR A 104 -5.77 11.44 -1.73
CA THR A 104 -4.34 11.28 -1.39
C THR A 104 -4.01 11.94 -0.05
N GLN A 105 -4.62 13.09 0.24
CA GLN A 105 -4.43 13.83 1.48
C GLN A 105 -4.94 13.06 2.71
N ASP A 106 -6.09 12.39 2.60
CA ASP A 106 -6.61 11.55 3.69
C ASP A 106 -5.66 10.39 4.01
N LEU A 107 -5.04 9.79 2.99
CA LEU A 107 -4.06 8.73 3.18
C LEU A 107 -2.80 9.25 3.88
N LYS A 108 -2.31 10.44 3.50
CA LYS A 108 -1.17 11.12 4.14
C LYS A 108 -1.45 11.44 5.61
N ASP A 109 -2.56 12.11 5.89
CA ASP A 109 -2.80 12.71 7.22
C ASP A 109 -3.35 11.72 8.24
N LYS A 110 -4.13 10.74 7.78
CA LYS A 110 -4.94 9.88 8.66
C LYS A 110 -4.48 8.43 8.66
N TYR A 111 -3.95 7.91 7.55
CA TYR A 111 -3.65 6.49 7.42
C TYR A 111 -2.17 6.16 7.56
N PHE A 112 -1.29 6.80 6.80
CA PHE A 112 0.14 6.49 6.78
C PHE A 112 0.92 7.56 7.55
N ARG A 113 1.26 7.28 8.81
CA ARG A 113 2.13 8.15 9.60
C ARG A 113 3.56 7.64 9.58
N ASP A 114 4.49 8.56 9.77
CA ASP A 114 5.90 8.20 9.81
C ASP A 114 6.19 7.22 10.96
N GLY A 115 6.91 6.15 10.66
CA GLY A 115 7.18 5.07 11.60
C GLY A 115 6.03 4.08 11.83
N ASP A 116 4.84 4.28 11.22
CA ASP A 116 3.75 3.31 11.32
C ASP A 116 4.20 1.93 10.81
N CYS A 117 3.77 0.88 11.52
CA CYS A 117 4.06 -0.50 11.16
C CYS A 117 2.81 -1.20 10.61
N PHE A 118 2.96 -1.91 9.51
CA PHE A 118 1.87 -2.61 8.82
C PHE A 118 2.23 -4.08 8.58
N ALA A 119 1.23 -4.95 8.70
CA ALA A 119 1.29 -6.28 8.10
C ALA A 119 0.97 -6.14 6.60
N LEU A 120 1.80 -6.78 5.76
CA LEU A 120 1.66 -6.73 4.31
C LEU A 120 0.97 -7.98 3.78
N ASN A 121 -0.23 -7.79 3.23
CA ASN A 121 -0.89 -8.84 2.46
C ASN A 121 -0.80 -8.52 0.97
N THR A 122 -0.37 -9.48 0.16
CA THR A 122 -0.29 -9.31 -1.30
C THR A 122 -0.98 -10.44 -2.04
N LYS A 123 -1.63 -10.10 -3.16
CA LYS A 123 -2.22 -11.08 -4.08
C LYS A 123 -1.39 -11.15 -5.34
N MET A 124 -0.90 -12.34 -5.67
CA MET A 124 -0.21 -12.62 -6.92
C MET A 124 -1.14 -13.34 -7.89
N LYS A 125 -1.14 -12.87 -9.14
CA LYS A 125 -1.74 -13.57 -10.28
C LYS A 125 -0.71 -14.55 -10.83
N MET A 126 -1.05 -15.83 -10.82
CA MET A 126 -0.31 -16.88 -11.51
C MET A 126 -1.15 -17.34 -12.69
N GLN A 127 -0.53 -17.41 -13.88
CA GLN A 127 -1.13 -18.09 -15.02
C GLN A 127 -0.63 -19.53 -15.01
N PHE A 128 -1.53 -20.47 -14.75
CA PHE A 128 -1.38 -21.83 -15.20
C PHE A 128 -2.29 -22.00 -16.43
N THR A 129 -1.96 -22.93 -17.31
CA THR A 129 -2.65 -23.21 -18.58
C THR A 129 -4.16 -22.93 -18.53
N LEU A 130 -4.60 -21.90 -19.29
CA LEU A 130 -5.97 -21.40 -19.49
C LEU A 130 -6.74 -20.85 -18.27
N ASP A 131 -6.41 -21.23 -17.03
CA ASP A 131 -7.10 -20.76 -15.82
C ASP A 131 -6.25 -19.78 -14.98
N GLU A 132 -6.86 -18.68 -14.54
CA GLU A 132 -6.20 -17.70 -13.66
C GLU A 132 -6.22 -18.17 -12.19
N LEU A 133 -5.05 -18.42 -11.61
CA LEU A 133 -4.90 -18.71 -10.17
C LEU A 133 -4.47 -17.45 -9.41
N TYR A 134 -5.14 -17.15 -8.30
CA TYR A 134 -4.75 -16.09 -7.38
C TYR A 134 -4.18 -16.68 -6.09
N VAL A 135 -2.93 -16.37 -5.79
CA VAL A 135 -2.29 -16.73 -4.51
C VAL A 135 -2.31 -15.50 -3.60
N GLU A 136 -2.92 -15.61 -2.43
CA GLU A 136 -2.90 -14.58 -1.40
C GLU A 136 -1.86 -14.94 -0.35
N TYR A 137 -0.84 -14.09 -0.23
CA TYR A 137 0.11 -14.13 0.87
C TYR A 137 -0.46 -13.25 1.98
N LYS A 138 -0.80 -13.89 3.10
CA LYS A 138 -1.10 -13.21 4.36
C LYS A 138 0.15 -13.34 5.22
N LEU A 139 0.86 -12.22 5.41
CA LEU A 139 2.09 -12.17 6.20
C LEU A 139 1.78 -11.57 7.57
#